data_AF-A0A6N7AGE8-F1
#
_entry.id   AF-A0A6N7AGE8-F1
#
_cell.length_a   1.000
_cell.length_b   1.000
_cell.length_c   1.000
_cell.angle_alpha   90.00
_cell.angle_beta   90.00
_cell.angle_gamma   90.00
#
_symmetry.space_group_name_H-M   'P 1'
#
loop_
_entity.id
_entity.type
_entity.pdbx_description
1 polymer ?
#
loop_
_entity_poly.entity_id
_entity_poly.type
_entity_poly.pdbx_seq_one_letter_code
_entity_poly.pdbx_strand_id
1 'polypeptide(L)'
;MLFERLSLEIFQAGLSWLLILNRREALRKAFAGFVPERVAAFGAAERERLLTDPALIRNRRKVDAVIHNACRVLALRATHGSFASWIEQPPTPPSLEAWVRVFRGTFRFAGTEVVKEFLMSIGHLPGAHHERCPVYTEILEHHPRWMRE
;
A
#
# COMPACT_ATOMS: atom_id res chain seq x y z
N MET A 1 -8.60 5.00 -1.19
CA MET A 1 -7.47 5.44 -0.35
C MET A 1 -6.48 4.32 -0.01
N LEU A 2 -6.90 3.10 0.38
CA LEU A 2 -5.97 2.01 0.73
C LEU A 2 -5.03 1.58 -0.40
N PHE A 3 -5.54 1.47 -1.63
CA PHE A 3 -4.71 1.11 -2.79
C PHE A 3 -3.65 2.19 -3.11
N GLU A 4 -3.99 3.47 -2.96
CA GLU A 4 -3.00 4.57 -3.03
C GLU A 4 -1.92 4.36 -1.97
N ARG A 5 -2.30 4.13 -0.70
CA ARG A 5 -1.32 3.97 0.38
C ARG A 5 -0.35 2.82 0.11
N LEU A 6 -0.86 1.62 -0.25
CA LEU A 6 -0.01 0.48 -0.62
C LEU A 6 0.93 0.81 -1.78
N SER A 7 0.43 1.51 -2.79
CA SER A 7 1.23 1.92 -3.95
C SER A 7 2.35 2.89 -3.56
N LEU A 8 2.09 3.81 -2.63
CA LEU A 8 3.11 4.73 -2.12
C LEU A 8 4.21 3.99 -1.34
N GLU A 9 3.89 2.96 -0.56
CA GLU A 9 4.91 2.11 0.10
C GLU A 9 5.78 1.35 -0.92
N ILE A 10 5.17 0.84 -1.99
CA ILE A 10 5.91 0.21 -3.10
C ILE A 10 6.87 1.23 -3.73
N PHE A 11 6.43 2.48 -3.92
CA PHE A 11 7.29 3.53 -4.44
C PHE A 11 8.38 3.94 -3.46
N GLN A 12 8.12 3.91 -2.15
CA GLN A 12 9.10 4.21 -1.12
C GLN A 12 10.26 3.23 -1.09
N ALA A 13 10.07 1.94 -1.39
CA ALA A 13 11.12 0.93 -1.27
C ALA A 13 12.48 1.36 -1.87
N GLY A 14 13.48 1.63 -1.03
CA GLY A 14 14.81 2.12 -1.43
C GLY A 14 14.94 3.66 -1.60
N LEU A 15 13.98 4.45 -1.11
CA LEU A 15 13.94 5.91 -1.15
C LEU A 15 13.45 6.47 0.19
N SER A 16 13.61 7.77 0.43
CA SER A 16 13.06 8.40 1.63
C SER A 16 11.55 8.64 1.50
N TRP A 17 10.81 8.53 2.61
CA TRP A 17 9.38 8.84 2.61
C TRP A 17 9.10 10.30 2.23
N LEU A 18 9.97 11.23 2.64
CA LEU A 18 9.87 12.65 2.25
C LEU A 18 9.88 12.83 0.73
N LEU A 19 10.71 12.07 0.01
CA LEU A 19 10.70 12.10 -1.45
C LEU A 19 9.36 11.62 -2.01
N ILE A 20 8.77 10.56 -1.43
CA ILE A 20 7.46 10.05 -1.86
C ILE A 20 6.36 11.08 -1.59
N LEU A 21 6.38 11.73 -0.44
CA LEU A 21 5.43 12.79 -0.10
C LEU A 21 5.50 13.96 -1.09
N ASN A 22 6.70 14.43 -1.42
CA ASN A 22 6.90 15.49 -2.41
C ASN A 22 6.44 15.09 -3.82
N ARG A 23 6.41 13.79 -4.13
CA ARG A 23 5.97 13.25 -5.43
C ARG A 23 4.54 12.72 -5.42
N ARG A 24 3.85 12.73 -4.27
CA ARG A 24 2.55 12.08 -4.10
C ARG A 24 1.50 12.60 -5.07
N GLU A 25 1.42 13.91 -5.26
CA GLU A 25 0.41 14.49 -6.16
C GLU A 25 0.69 14.18 -7.63
N ALA A 26 1.97 14.20 -8.02
CA ALA A 26 2.38 13.76 -9.36
C ALA A 26 2.03 12.29 -9.60
N LEU A 27 2.35 11.41 -8.63
CA LEU A 27 1.98 9.99 -8.67
C LEU A 27 0.47 9.80 -8.75
N ARG A 28 -0.30 10.51 -7.92
CA ARG A 28 -1.76 10.44 -7.91
C ARG A 28 -2.34 10.82 -9.27
N LYS A 29 -1.91 11.93 -9.85
CA LYS A 29 -2.34 12.35 -11.20
C LYS A 29 -1.96 11.29 -12.24
N ALA A 30 -0.71 10.83 -12.21
CA ALA A 30 -0.17 9.90 -13.19
C ALA A 30 -0.84 8.53 -13.17
N PHE A 31 -1.24 8.06 -11.98
CA PHE A 31 -1.99 6.82 -11.75
C PHE A 31 -3.51 7.05 -11.66
N ALA A 32 -4.04 8.08 -12.32
CA ALA A 32 -5.48 8.29 -12.48
C ALA A 32 -6.25 8.34 -11.14
N GLY A 33 -5.68 8.97 -10.12
CA GLY A 33 -6.23 9.06 -8.77
C GLY A 33 -6.11 7.76 -7.96
N PHE A 34 -5.31 6.80 -8.42
CA PHE A 34 -5.26 5.43 -7.90
C PHE A 34 -6.65 4.77 -7.83
N VAL A 35 -7.49 5.02 -8.85
CA VAL A 35 -8.74 4.27 -9.02
C VAL A 35 -8.40 2.90 -9.60
N PRO A 36 -8.62 1.78 -8.88
CA PRO A 36 -8.16 0.46 -9.29
C PRO A 36 -8.62 0.06 -10.70
N GLU A 37 -9.87 0.36 -11.05
CA GLU A 37 -10.46 0.10 -12.37
C GLU A 37 -9.67 0.78 -13.49
N ARG A 38 -9.27 2.04 -13.27
CA ARG A 38 -8.52 2.83 -14.25
C ARG A 38 -7.08 2.36 -14.37
N VAL A 39 -6.43 2.10 -13.23
CA VAL A 39 -5.03 1.67 -13.20
C VAL A 39 -4.86 0.25 -13.74
N ALA A 40 -5.81 -0.65 -13.48
CA ALA A 40 -5.81 -2.02 -14.01
C ALA A 40 -5.91 -2.04 -15.55
N ALA A 41 -6.53 -1.03 -16.15
CA ALA A 41 -6.65 -0.89 -17.61
C ALA A 41 -5.39 -0.33 -18.28
N PHE A 42 -4.35 0.07 -17.53
CA PHE A 42 -3.13 0.64 -18.11
C PHE A 42 -2.40 -0.38 -18.99
N GLY A 43 -2.20 0.00 -20.26
CA GLY A 43 -1.53 -0.79 -21.27
C GLY A 43 -0.06 -0.40 -21.44
N ALA A 44 0.52 -0.79 -22.59
CA ALA A 44 1.91 -0.48 -22.92
C ALA A 44 2.15 1.03 -23.02
N ALA A 45 1.21 1.79 -23.59
CA ALA A 45 1.31 3.24 -23.75
C ALA A 45 1.38 3.96 -22.40
N GLU A 46 0.52 3.59 -21.44
CA GLU A 46 0.56 4.18 -20.09
C GLU A 46 1.84 3.83 -19.36
N ARG A 47 2.32 2.59 -19.46
CA ARG A 47 3.61 2.19 -18.86
C ARG A 47 4.75 3.05 -19.41
N GLU A 48 4.83 3.22 -20.72
CA GLU A 48 5.89 4.01 -21.35
C GLU A 48 5.80 5.48 -20.95
N ARG A 49 4.59 6.05 -20.93
CA ARG A 49 4.34 7.40 -20.42
C ARG A 49 4.82 7.57 -18.97
N LEU A 50 4.52 6.61 -18.10
CA LEU A 50 4.94 6.65 -16.69
C LEU A 50 6.46 6.54 -16.52
N LEU A 51 7.13 5.79 -17.40
CA LEU A 51 8.58 5.58 -17.36
C LEU A 51 9.39 6.71 -17.99
N THR A 52 8.75 7.55 -18.79
CA THR A 52 9.39 8.71 -19.44
C THR A 52 9.13 10.02 -18.69
N ASP A 53 8.11 10.09 -17.84
CA ASP A 53 7.78 11.29 -17.06
C ASP A 53 8.84 11.61 -15.98
N PRO A 54 9.58 12.73 -16.11
CA PRO A 54 10.63 13.12 -15.16
C PRO A 54 10.07 13.57 -13.79
N ALA A 55 8.77 13.87 -13.70
CA ALA A 55 8.14 14.19 -12.43
C ALA A 55 7.92 12.94 -11.56
N LEU A 56 8.06 11.73 -12.11
CA LEU A 56 7.77 10.46 -11.45
C LEU A 56 9.05 9.66 -11.11
N ILE A 57 8.84 8.63 -10.29
CA ILE A 57 9.86 7.63 -9.99
C ILE A 57 9.85 6.60 -11.13
N ARG A 58 10.76 6.77 -12.09
CA ARG A 58 10.87 5.99 -13.33
C ARG A 58 11.47 4.59 -13.09
N ASN A 59 10.74 3.76 -12.34
CA ASN A 59 11.12 2.39 -12.05
C ASN A 59 10.10 1.41 -12.62
N ARG A 60 10.51 0.67 -13.66
CA ARG A 60 9.65 -0.29 -14.39
C ARG A 60 9.01 -1.32 -13.47
N ARG A 61 9.79 -1.92 -12.56
CA ARG A 61 9.27 -2.95 -11.63
C ARG A 61 8.19 -2.41 -10.69
N LYS A 62 8.35 -1.18 -10.19
CA LYS A 62 7.37 -0.53 -9.31
C LYS A 62 6.10 -0.15 -10.08
N VAL A 63 6.23 0.42 -11.28
CA VAL A 63 5.09 0.74 -12.16
C VAL A 63 4.28 -0.52 -12.48
N ASP A 64 4.96 -1.59 -12.93
CA ASP A 64 4.31 -2.85 -13.28
C ASP A 64 3.65 -3.51 -12.07
N ALA A 65 4.26 -3.40 -10.89
CA ALA A 65 3.67 -3.90 -9.65
C ALA A 65 2.37 -3.17 -9.29
N VAL A 66 2.35 -1.83 -9.37
CA VAL A 66 1.15 -1.04 -9.07
C VAL A 66 0.01 -1.39 -10.03
N ILE A 67 0.30 -1.50 -11.34
CA ILE A 67 -0.70 -1.89 -12.35
C ILE A 67 -1.25 -3.29 -12.06
N HIS A 68 -0.37 -4.27 -11.82
CA HIS A 68 -0.79 -5.62 -11.46
C HIS A 68 -1.64 -5.63 -10.18
N ASN A 69 -1.22 -4.88 -9.16
CA ASN A 69 -1.89 -4.86 -7.87
C ASN A 69 -3.27 -4.20 -7.95
N ALA A 70 -3.49 -3.28 -8.89
CA ALA A 70 -4.83 -2.77 -9.19
C ALA A 70 -5.77 -3.91 -9.63
N CYS A 71 -5.32 -4.78 -10.55
CA CYS A 71 -6.10 -5.96 -10.96
C CYS A 71 -6.40 -6.88 -9.78
N ARG A 72 -5.44 -7.05 -8.86
CA ARG A 72 -5.62 -7.87 -7.65
C ARG A 72 -6.63 -7.25 -6.68
N VAL A 73 -6.60 -5.94 -6.49
CA VAL A 73 -7.61 -5.22 -5.70
C VAL A 73 -9.02 -5.43 -6.27
N LEU A 74 -9.18 -5.42 -7.60
CA LEU A 74 -10.47 -5.72 -8.24
C LEU A 74 -10.91 -7.17 -8.01
N ALA A 75 -10.00 -8.13 -8.07
CA ALA A 75 -10.30 -9.53 -7.77
C ALA A 75 -10.70 -9.73 -6.29
N LEU A 76 -10.05 -9.01 -5.37
CA LEU A 76 -10.42 -9.01 -3.95
C LEU A 76 -11.81 -8.41 -3.73
N ARG A 77 -12.17 -7.35 -4.47
CA ARG A 77 -13.52 -6.76 -4.42
C ARG A 77 -14.59 -7.78 -4.81
N ALA A 78 -14.35 -8.64 -5.79
CA ALA A 78 -15.30 -9.67 -6.20
C ALA A 78 -15.50 -10.78 -5.15
N THR A 79 -14.47 -11.09 -4.37
CA THR A 79 -14.45 -12.24 -3.44
C THR A 79 -14.72 -11.86 -1.99
N HIS A 80 -14.28 -10.66 -1.57
CA HIS A 80 -14.35 -10.17 -0.19
C HIS A 80 -15.15 -8.87 -0.09
N GLY A 81 -15.79 -8.42 -1.19
CA GLY A 81 -16.54 -7.17 -1.25
C GLY A 81 -15.66 -5.91 -1.39
N SER A 82 -14.48 -5.87 -0.77
CA SER A 82 -13.51 -4.77 -0.93
C SER A 82 -12.10 -5.12 -0.45
N PHE A 83 -11.11 -4.32 -0.84
CA PHE A 83 -9.75 -4.44 -0.29
C PHE A 83 -9.69 -4.15 1.22
N ALA A 84 -10.50 -3.21 1.71
CA ALA A 84 -10.64 -2.98 3.15
C ALA A 84 -11.13 -4.23 3.87
N SER A 85 -12.24 -4.81 3.42
CA SER A 85 -12.82 -6.00 4.04
C SER A 85 -11.89 -7.23 3.99
N TRP A 86 -11.01 -7.31 2.99
CA TRP A 86 -9.98 -8.35 2.94
C TRP A 86 -8.87 -8.13 3.98
N ILE A 87 -8.42 -6.87 4.17
CA ILE A 87 -7.43 -6.53 5.20
C ILE A 87 -7.99 -6.77 6.61
N GLU A 88 -9.29 -6.61 6.82
CA GLU A 88 -9.95 -6.86 8.11
C GLU A 88 -10.02 -8.36 8.50
N GLN A 89 -9.44 -9.25 7.70
CA GLN A 89 -9.33 -10.68 7.96
C GLN A 89 -7.86 -11.06 8.17
N PRO A 90 -7.30 -10.80 9.37
CA PRO A 90 -5.90 -11.09 9.65
C PRO A 90 -5.60 -12.59 9.58
N PRO A 91 -4.36 -12.99 9.21
CA PRO A 91 -3.94 -14.37 9.35
C PRO A 91 -3.91 -14.80 10.82
N THR A 92 -4.02 -16.10 11.08
CA THR A 92 -3.96 -16.68 12.43
C THR A 92 -2.72 -17.57 12.57
N PRO A 93 -1.77 -17.26 13.47
CA PRO A 93 -1.70 -16.05 14.31
C PRO A 93 -1.36 -14.78 13.50
N PRO A 94 -1.74 -13.59 13.98
CA PRO A 94 -1.56 -12.32 13.26
C PRO A 94 -0.12 -11.79 13.36
N SER A 95 0.85 -12.55 12.87
CA SER A 95 2.27 -12.15 12.86
C SER A 95 2.65 -11.41 11.58
N LEU A 96 3.71 -10.57 11.65
CA LEU A 96 4.26 -9.90 10.47
C LEU A 96 4.65 -10.92 9.38
N GLU A 97 5.24 -12.05 9.76
CA GLU A 97 5.62 -13.09 8.80
C GLU A 97 4.40 -13.66 8.07
N ALA A 98 3.32 -13.95 8.80
CA ALA A 98 2.08 -14.45 8.23
C ALA A 98 1.44 -13.42 7.28
N TRP A 99 1.43 -12.14 7.69
CA TRP A 99 0.99 -11.04 6.84
C TRP A 99 1.81 -10.93 5.55
N VAL A 100 3.13 -10.98 5.65
CA VAL A 100 4.02 -10.93 4.48
C VAL A 100 3.74 -12.09 3.54
N ARG A 101 3.47 -13.29 4.07
CA ARG A 101 3.11 -14.46 3.25
C ARG A 101 1.81 -14.23 2.48
N VAL A 102 0.77 -13.75 3.16
CA VAL A 102 -0.54 -13.43 2.55
C VAL A 102 -0.40 -12.35 1.47
N PHE A 103 0.33 -11.27 1.76
CA PHE A 103 0.56 -10.19 0.81
C PHE A 103 1.39 -10.61 -0.39
N ARG A 104 2.44 -11.41 -0.22
CA ARG A 104 3.26 -11.94 -1.34
C ARG A 104 2.48 -12.89 -2.25
N GLY A 105 1.54 -13.66 -1.69
CA GLY A 105 0.63 -14.49 -2.48
C GLY A 105 -0.39 -13.68 -3.28
N THR A 106 -0.64 -12.42 -2.89
CA THR A 106 -1.71 -11.60 -3.45
C THR A 106 -1.21 -10.48 -4.35
N PHE A 107 -0.10 -9.83 -3.99
CA PHE A 107 0.42 -8.60 -4.59
C PHE A 107 1.89 -8.75 -5.00
N ARG A 108 2.28 -7.99 -6.03
CA ARG A 108 3.67 -7.83 -6.45
C ARG A 108 4.35 -6.72 -5.66
N PHE A 109 5.66 -6.87 -5.46
CA PHE A 109 6.51 -5.92 -4.74
C PHE A 109 6.12 -5.73 -3.24
N ALA A 110 5.45 -6.74 -2.67
CA ALA A 110 5.06 -6.77 -1.26
C ALA A 110 6.15 -7.46 -0.41
N GLY A 111 7.32 -6.83 -0.32
CA GLY A 111 8.40 -7.27 0.57
C GLY A 111 8.07 -7.00 2.05
N THR A 112 8.92 -7.50 2.96
CA THR A 112 8.70 -7.36 4.41
C THR A 112 8.50 -5.91 4.84
N GLU A 113 9.40 -5.01 4.44
CA GLU A 113 9.29 -3.59 4.79
C GLU A 113 8.04 -2.93 4.20
N VAL A 114 7.71 -3.18 2.93
CA VAL A 114 6.50 -2.63 2.30
C VAL A 114 5.23 -3.06 3.05
N VAL A 115 5.14 -4.34 3.41
CA VAL A 115 3.97 -4.87 4.13
C VAL A 115 3.92 -4.33 5.55
N LYS A 116 5.05 -4.31 6.25
CA LYS A 116 5.16 -3.78 7.61
C LYS A 116 4.73 -2.31 7.67
N GLU A 117 5.35 -1.46 6.85
CA GLU A 117 5.06 -0.01 6.83
C GLU A 117 3.62 0.26 6.38
N PHE A 118 3.12 -0.49 5.39
CA PHE A 118 1.71 -0.40 4.99
C PHE A 118 0.77 -0.71 6.16
N LEU A 119 0.92 -1.86 6.81
CA LEU A 119 0.04 -2.29 7.91
C LEU A 119 0.17 -1.39 9.14
N MET A 120 1.37 -0.93 9.46
CA MET A 120 1.58 0.08 10.51
C MET A 120 0.84 1.38 10.19
N SER A 121 0.92 1.86 8.94
CA SER A 121 0.28 3.12 8.53
C SER A 121 -1.24 3.10 8.55
N ILE A 122 -1.84 1.91 8.54
CA ILE A 122 -3.29 1.70 8.63
C ILE A 122 -3.71 1.07 9.97
N GLY A 123 -2.82 1.10 10.98
CA GLY A 123 -3.12 0.69 12.35
C GLY A 123 -3.32 -0.80 12.58
N HIS A 124 -2.92 -1.67 11.65
CA HIS A 124 -2.98 -3.14 11.79
C HIS A 124 -1.75 -3.73 12.46
N LEU A 125 -0.65 -2.99 12.49
CA LEU A 125 0.54 -3.31 13.29
C LEU A 125 0.88 -2.14 14.22
N PRO A 126 1.43 -2.41 15.41
CA PRO A 126 1.95 -1.36 16.28
C PRO A 126 3.25 -0.78 15.72
N GLY A 127 3.71 0.33 16.30
CA GLY A 127 5.04 0.90 16.03
C GLY A 127 5.06 2.19 15.21
N ALA A 128 3.92 2.70 14.77
CA ALA A 128 3.85 4.03 14.14
C ALA A 128 4.26 5.16 15.12
N HIS A 129 3.98 4.97 16.41
CA HIS A 129 4.37 5.87 17.49
C HIS A 129 5.02 5.06 18.61
N HIS A 130 6.10 5.59 19.17
CA HIS A 130 6.68 5.07 20.41
C HIS A 130 5.75 5.39 21.59
N GLU A 131 5.72 4.54 22.62
CA GLU A 131 4.99 4.73 23.88
C GLU A 131 5.19 6.09 24.58
N ARG A 132 6.32 6.78 24.32
CA ARG A 132 6.62 8.10 24.88
C ARG A 132 6.19 9.26 23.97
N CYS A 133 5.54 8.97 22.85
CA CYS A 133 5.03 9.99 21.95
C CYS A 133 3.87 10.73 22.64
N PRO A 134 3.80 12.07 22.59
CA PRO A 134 2.73 12.84 23.24
C PRO A 134 1.30 12.42 22.84
N VAL A 135 1.12 11.88 21.63
CA VAL A 135 -0.17 11.40 21.11
C VAL A 135 -0.39 9.90 21.30
N TYR A 136 0.53 9.18 21.94
CA TYR A 136 0.42 7.73 22.07
C TYR A 136 -0.84 7.32 22.83
N THR A 137 -1.13 7.96 23.97
CA THR A 137 -2.34 7.70 24.75
C THR A 137 -3.61 7.98 23.96
N GLU A 138 -3.66 9.09 23.22
CA GLU A 138 -4.79 9.43 22.33
C GLU A 138 -5.02 8.36 21.26
N ILE A 139 -3.94 7.80 20.69
CA ILE A 139 -4.06 6.69 19.73
C ILE A 139 -4.70 5.46 20.37
N LEU A 140 -4.38 5.13 21.63
CA LEU A 140 -4.96 3.98 22.32
C LEU A 140 -6.48 4.14 22.54
N GLU A 141 -6.94 5.37 22.80
CA GLU A 141 -8.37 5.69 22.98
C GLU A 141 -9.19 5.42 21.71
N HIS A 142 -8.55 5.42 20.53
CA HIS A 142 -9.19 5.07 19.26
C HIS A 142 -9.27 3.56 18.98
N HIS A 143 -8.82 2.70 19.92
CA HIS A 143 -8.84 1.25 19.81
C HIS A 143 -8.30 0.76 18.45
N PRO A 144 -7.01 1.01 18.13
CA PRO A 144 -6.42 0.65 16.86
C PRO A 144 -6.49 -0.86 16.63
N ARG A 145 -6.45 -1.29 15.36
CA ARG A 145 -6.70 -2.70 15.00
C ARG A 145 -5.72 -3.65 15.67
N TRP A 146 -4.46 -3.25 15.82
CA TRP A 146 -3.44 -4.07 16.51
C TRP A 146 -3.72 -4.32 18.01
N MET A 147 -4.68 -3.61 18.63
CA MET A 147 -5.15 -3.86 20.00
C MET A 147 -6.38 -4.76 20.08
N ARG A 148 -7.08 -4.99 18.97
CA ARG A 148 -8.34 -5.75 18.99
C ARG A 148 -8.01 -7.24 19.05
N GLU A 149 -8.62 -7.94 19.99
CA GLU A 149 -8.54 -9.40 20.13
C GLU A 149 -9.10 -10.14 18.90
#